data_AF-A0A7W1JSW9-F1
#
_entry.id   AF-A0A7W1JSW9-F1
#
_cell.length_a   1.000
_cell.length_b   1.000
_cell.length_c   1.000
_cell.angle_alpha   90.00
_cell.angle_beta   90.00
_cell.angle_gamma   90.00
#
_symmetry.space_group_name_H-M   'P 1'
#
loop_
_entity.id
_entity.type
_entity.pdbx_description
1 polymer ?
#
loop_
_entity_poly.entity_id
_entity_poly.type
_entity_poly.pdbx_seq_one_letter_code
_entity_poly.pdbx_strand_id
1 'polypeptide(L)'
;MPLEALRHEITPLGLHYLLIHFDVPDVDSATWRLSVGGLVRRPLTLSLEDLRTRPTVTMPVTMECAGNGRALLSPRPVSQPWLLEAVGTAEWTGTPLRPILEEAGLNQGATEILFTGIDRGIDGGIEQDYERSLALDEAMRDDVILAYGMNGQPLLPQHGAPLRVIVPGWYGMTHVKWLRSITVLDRPFLGYQQAEAYRWRTDEEDEGKPVTRMLPRSLLVPPGIPDFFTRVRYVVASTCLLEGRAWSGWGPVERVELSLDGGDSWRDARVGDPPALHAWVPWTFEWTAQPGEYEVCSRATDASGRTQSVDAPWNLKGYSNNAVQRVKVIVR
;
A
#
# COMPACT_ATOMS: atom_id res chain seq x y z
N MET A 1 -11.37 1.79 0.01
CA MET A 1 -12.16 2.89 -0.59
C MET A 1 -13.12 2.38 -1.67
N PRO A 2 -14.35 2.93 -1.79
CA PRO A 2 -15.17 2.70 -2.99
C PRO A 2 -14.37 3.00 -4.26
N LEU A 3 -14.47 2.17 -5.30
CA LEU A 3 -13.64 2.32 -6.50
C LEU A 3 -13.98 3.60 -7.29
N GLU A 4 -15.16 4.18 -7.10
CA GLU A 4 -15.51 5.50 -7.62
C GLU A 4 -14.56 6.60 -7.11
N ALA A 5 -13.93 6.41 -5.95
CA ALA A 5 -12.95 7.35 -5.40
C ALA A 5 -11.62 7.37 -6.17
N LEU A 6 -11.38 6.43 -7.08
CA LEU A 6 -10.23 6.46 -8.01
C LEU A 6 -10.24 7.70 -8.92
N ARG A 7 -11.37 8.44 -9.00
CA ARG A 7 -11.44 9.75 -9.66
C ARG A 7 -10.57 10.81 -9.00
N HIS A 8 -10.32 10.68 -7.69
CA HIS A 8 -9.48 11.62 -6.97
C HIS A 8 -8.00 11.31 -7.19
N GLU A 9 -7.18 12.33 -7.37
CA GLU A 9 -5.72 12.18 -7.38
C GLU A 9 -5.20 11.83 -5.98
N ILE A 10 -5.72 12.53 -4.96
CA ILE A 10 -5.48 12.26 -3.54
C ILE A 10 -6.77 11.73 -2.94
N THR A 11 -6.72 10.54 -2.34
CA THR A 11 -7.87 9.89 -1.70
C THR A 11 -8.29 10.72 -0.48
N PRO A 12 -9.58 11.13 -0.39
CA PRO A 12 -10.08 11.82 0.79
C PRO A 12 -9.81 11.03 2.07
N LEU A 13 -9.48 11.72 3.17
CA LEU A 13 -9.05 11.08 4.43
C LEU A 13 -10.04 10.00 4.91
N GLY A 14 -11.35 10.30 4.91
CA GLY A 14 -12.38 9.36 5.33
C GLY A 14 -12.60 8.16 4.41
N LEU A 15 -12.00 8.16 3.21
CA LEU A 15 -12.08 7.04 2.25
C LEU A 15 -10.80 6.22 2.19
N HIS A 16 -9.67 6.72 2.70
CA HIS A 16 -8.42 5.98 2.71
C HIS A 16 -8.57 4.68 3.54
N TYR A 17 -8.12 3.55 3.01
CA TYR A 17 -8.34 2.26 3.67
C TYR A 17 -7.67 2.18 5.04
N LEU A 18 -8.26 1.38 5.93
CA LEU A 18 -7.74 1.08 7.25
C LEU A 18 -7.46 -0.41 7.36
N LEU A 19 -6.22 -0.74 7.71
CA LEU A 19 -5.85 -2.06 8.23
C LEU A 19 -5.24 -1.85 9.61
N ILE A 20 -5.81 -2.53 10.61
CA ILE A 20 -5.46 -2.44 12.01
C ILE A 20 -5.44 -3.89 12.52
N HIS A 21 -4.33 -4.35 13.10
CA HIS A 21 -4.21 -5.73 13.60
C HIS A 21 -4.71 -5.84 15.05
N PHE A 22 -4.38 -4.85 15.87
CA PHE A 22 -4.73 -4.80 17.28
C PHE A 22 -5.61 -3.59 17.58
N ASP A 23 -5.52 -2.99 18.76
CA ASP A 23 -6.33 -1.80 19.07
C ASP A 23 -5.65 -0.51 18.61
N VAL A 24 -6.46 0.49 18.28
CA VAL A 24 -5.98 1.87 18.06
C VAL A 24 -5.59 2.44 19.42
N PRO A 25 -4.30 2.75 19.68
CA PRO A 25 -3.89 3.27 20.96
C PRO A 25 -4.40 4.70 21.17
N ASP A 26 -4.77 5.03 22.41
CA ASP A 26 -5.01 6.42 22.83
C ASP A 26 -3.67 7.05 23.22
N VAL A 27 -3.19 8.00 22.41
CA VAL A 27 -1.84 8.56 22.54
C VAL A 27 -1.92 10.08 22.68
N ASP A 28 -1.49 10.58 23.83
CA ASP A 28 -1.23 12.00 24.00
C ASP A 28 0.07 12.38 23.29
N SER A 29 -0.07 13.21 22.24
CA SER A 29 1.04 13.67 21.41
C SER A 29 2.06 14.53 22.19
N ALA A 30 1.67 15.17 23.30
CA ALA A 30 2.56 16.01 24.08
C ALA A 30 3.55 15.20 24.94
N THR A 31 3.09 14.05 25.46
CA THR A 31 3.89 13.17 26.31
C THR A 31 4.57 12.04 25.53
N TRP A 32 4.08 11.72 24.33
CA TRP A 32 4.70 10.72 23.44
C TRP A 32 6.17 11.05 23.10
N ARG A 33 6.99 10.01 22.98
CA ARG A 33 8.40 10.07 22.57
C ARG A 33 8.73 8.93 21.61
N LEU A 34 9.52 9.22 20.59
CA LEU A 34 10.19 8.24 19.75
C LEU A 34 11.55 7.88 20.34
N SER A 35 11.79 6.58 20.55
CA SER A 35 13.12 6.07 20.93
C SER A 35 13.86 5.58 19.70
N VAL A 36 15.08 6.05 19.47
CA VAL A 36 15.99 5.54 18.43
C VAL A 36 17.20 4.93 19.12
N GLY A 37 17.40 3.62 18.96
CA GLY A 37 18.40 2.87 19.72
C GLY A 37 18.91 1.62 19.02
N GLY A 38 19.38 0.67 19.83
CA GLY A 38 20.04 -0.54 19.34
C GLY A 38 21.51 -0.28 19.00
N LEU A 39 21.95 -0.75 17.85
CA LEU A 39 23.35 -0.70 17.40
C LEU A 39 23.79 0.68 16.88
N VAL A 40 23.69 1.70 17.75
CA VAL A 40 24.00 3.10 17.47
C VAL A 40 25.02 3.66 18.46
N ARG A 41 25.77 4.69 18.08
CA ARG A 41 26.71 5.40 18.96
C ARG A 41 26.00 6.30 19.96
N ARG A 42 24.90 6.93 19.52
CA ARG A 42 24.16 7.92 20.29
C ARG A 42 22.66 7.60 20.23
N PRO A 43 22.11 6.88 21.22
CA PRO A 43 20.66 6.72 21.33
C PRO A 43 19.96 8.09 21.40
N LEU A 44 18.81 8.22 20.75
CA LEU A 44 18.02 9.44 20.71
C LEU A 44 16.63 9.19 21.33
N THR A 45 16.11 10.21 22.01
CA THR A 45 14.71 10.27 22.44
C THR A 45 14.13 11.56 21.92
N LEU A 46 13.20 11.48 20.97
CA LEU A 46 12.66 12.63 20.24
C LEU A 46 11.18 12.83 20.58
N SER A 47 10.79 14.04 20.93
CA SER A 47 9.38 14.45 20.98
C SER A 47 8.81 14.69 19.58
N LEU A 48 7.49 14.84 19.47
CA LEU A 48 6.86 15.23 18.20
C LEU A 48 7.36 16.61 17.72
N GLU A 49 7.65 17.52 18.64
CA GLU A 49 8.18 18.85 18.32
C GLU A 49 9.62 18.78 17.81
N ASP A 50 10.46 17.91 18.38
CA ASP A 50 11.81 17.66 17.88
C ASP A 50 11.80 17.10 16.45
N LEU A 51 10.73 16.41 16.05
CA LEU A 51 10.56 15.92 14.68
C LEU A 51 10.07 17.01 13.73
N ARG A 52 9.20 17.92 14.19
CA ARG A 52 8.65 19.03 13.40
C ARG A 52 9.64 20.15 13.14
N THR A 53 10.67 20.28 13.99
CA THR A 53 11.76 21.26 13.81
C THR A 53 12.83 20.80 12.82
N ARG A 54 12.78 19.55 12.37
CA ARG A 54 13.67 18.97 11.34
C ARG A 54 13.19 19.32 9.92
N PRO A 55 14.03 19.10 8.88
CA PRO A 55 13.60 19.28 7.50
C PRO A 55 12.30 18.53 7.20
N THR A 56 11.30 19.27 6.74
CA THR A 56 9.98 18.71 6.42
C THR A 56 9.85 18.44 4.93
N VAL A 57 9.28 17.29 4.60
CA VAL A 57 8.86 16.95 3.24
C VAL A 57 7.38 16.60 3.23
N THR A 58 6.71 16.90 2.12
CA THR A 58 5.35 16.44 1.83
C THR A 58 5.39 15.72 0.49
N MET A 59 4.89 14.47 0.45
CA MET A 59 4.83 13.71 -0.80
C MET A 59 3.55 12.88 -0.94
N PRO A 60 2.93 12.86 -2.12
CA PRO A 60 1.92 11.88 -2.48
C PRO A 60 2.50 10.46 -2.53
N VAL A 61 1.91 9.53 -1.81
CA VAL A 61 2.29 8.11 -1.82
C VAL A 61 1.04 7.23 -1.92
N THR A 62 1.03 6.34 -2.91
CA THR A 62 0.05 5.26 -2.98
C THR A 62 0.42 4.16 -2.02
N MET A 63 -0.54 3.77 -1.19
CA MET A 63 -0.45 2.65 -0.27
C MET A 63 -1.44 1.56 -0.69
N GLU A 64 -0.99 0.32 -0.70
CA GLU A 64 -1.82 -0.85 -0.95
C GLU A 64 -1.59 -1.90 0.13
N CYS A 65 -2.66 -2.51 0.63
CA CYS A 65 -2.56 -3.68 1.51
C CYS A 65 -2.03 -4.89 0.73
N ALA A 66 -1.09 -5.64 1.30
CA ALA A 66 -0.63 -6.90 0.71
C ALA A 66 -1.79 -7.89 0.44
N GLY A 67 -2.85 -7.86 1.24
CA GLY A 67 -4.04 -8.70 1.07
C GLY A 67 -5.09 -8.18 0.09
N ASN A 68 -4.84 -7.07 -0.63
CA ASN A 68 -5.78 -6.51 -1.59
C ASN A 68 -6.06 -7.53 -2.72
N GLY A 69 -7.30 -7.95 -2.90
CA GLY A 69 -7.68 -9.03 -3.84
C GLY A 69 -7.97 -10.37 -3.18
N ARG A 70 -7.67 -10.58 -1.88
CA ARG A 70 -7.70 -11.95 -1.33
C ARG A 70 -9.07 -12.59 -1.28
N ALA A 71 -10.13 -11.79 -1.14
CA ALA A 71 -11.48 -12.34 -1.04
C ALA A 71 -11.98 -12.94 -2.36
N LEU A 72 -11.28 -12.67 -3.47
CA LEU A 72 -11.55 -13.20 -4.80
C LEU A 72 -10.84 -14.54 -5.08
N LEU A 73 -9.97 -14.99 -4.17
CA LEU A 73 -9.25 -16.25 -4.32
C LEU A 73 -10.12 -17.44 -3.89
N SER A 74 -9.92 -18.58 -4.55
CA SER A 74 -10.52 -19.86 -4.19
C SER A 74 -9.43 -20.94 -4.11
N PRO A 75 -9.29 -21.67 -2.99
CA PRO A 75 -10.02 -21.50 -1.73
C PRO A 75 -9.72 -20.15 -1.06
N ARG A 76 -10.71 -19.54 -0.39
CA ARG A 76 -10.56 -18.20 0.17
C ARG A 76 -9.71 -18.22 1.44
N PRO A 77 -8.60 -17.45 1.51
CA PRO A 77 -7.83 -17.28 2.75
C PRO A 77 -8.65 -16.62 3.85
N VAL A 78 -8.56 -17.14 5.07
CA VAL A 78 -9.26 -16.60 6.26
C VAL A 78 -8.47 -15.43 6.84
N SER A 79 -8.83 -14.21 6.44
CA SER A 79 -8.27 -12.95 6.95
C SER A 79 -9.19 -11.78 6.55
N GLN A 80 -8.72 -10.53 6.72
CA GLN A 80 -9.44 -9.33 6.29
C GLN A 80 -9.87 -9.45 4.82
N PRO A 81 -11.18 -9.35 4.52
CA PRO A 81 -11.77 -9.88 3.30
C PRO A 81 -11.78 -8.85 2.16
N TRP A 82 -10.60 -8.31 1.84
CA TRP A 82 -10.45 -7.29 0.81
C TRP A 82 -10.86 -7.82 -0.58
N LEU A 83 -11.76 -7.10 -1.25
CA LEU A 83 -11.97 -7.26 -2.69
C LEU A 83 -10.88 -6.48 -3.43
N LEU A 84 -11.10 -5.25 -3.88
CA LEU A 84 -10.09 -4.48 -4.63
C LEU A 84 -9.81 -3.09 -4.03
N GLU A 85 -10.49 -2.78 -2.94
CA GLU A 85 -10.56 -1.45 -2.32
C GLU A 85 -9.46 -1.13 -1.30
N ALA A 86 -8.53 -2.06 -1.04
CA ALA A 86 -7.50 -1.90 -0.01
C ALA A 86 -6.29 -1.10 -0.52
N VAL A 87 -6.57 0.02 -1.17
CA VAL A 87 -5.61 0.95 -1.78
C VAL A 87 -6.07 2.40 -1.56
N GLY A 88 -5.13 3.34 -1.54
CA GLY A 88 -5.39 4.78 -1.58
C GLY A 88 -4.09 5.56 -1.76
N THR A 89 -4.19 6.80 -2.23
CA THR A 89 -3.07 7.74 -2.32
C THR A 89 -3.31 8.89 -1.36
N ALA A 90 -2.32 9.23 -0.55
CA ALA A 90 -2.38 10.35 0.37
C ALA A 90 -1.09 11.18 0.29
N GLU A 91 -1.19 12.47 0.62
CA GLU A 91 -0.04 13.33 0.84
C GLU A 91 0.46 13.14 2.26
N TRP A 92 1.69 12.67 2.44
CA TRP A 92 2.29 12.43 3.74
C TRP A 92 3.29 13.52 4.06
N THR A 93 3.11 14.18 5.20
CA THR A 93 4.00 15.24 5.69
C THR A 93 4.79 14.73 6.89
N GLY A 94 6.11 14.89 6.84
CA GLY A 94 7.02 14.36 7.87
C GLY A 94 8.47 14.79 7.70
N THR A 95 9.35 14.20 8.51
CA THR A 95 10.81 14.34 8.38
C THR A 95 11.41 13.09 7.73
N PRO A 96 12.43 13.20 6.86
CA PRO A 96 13.18 12.04 6.36
C PRO A 96 13.81 11.22 7.50
N LEU A 97 13.84 9.89 7.34
CA LEU A 97 14.39 8.96 8.33
C LEU A 97 15.92 8.95 8.32
N ARG A 98 16.55 8.95 7.14
CA ARG A 98 18.01 8.80 6.99
C ARG A 98 18.81 9.76 7.91
N PRO A 99 18.53 11.08 7.95
CA PRO A 99 19.32 11.99 8.79
C PRO A 99 19.23 11.68 10.29
N ILE A 100 18.12 11.09 10.75
CA ILE A 100 17.94 10.69 12.16
C ILE A 100 18.81 9.47 12.48
N LEU A 101 18.88 8.50 11.57
CA LEU A 101 19.75 7.33 11.70
C LEU A 101 21.25 7.72 11.63
N GLU A 102 21.59 8.69 10.79
CA GLU A 102 22.95 9.26 10.70
C GLU A 102 23.33 10.01 11.98
N GLU A 103 22.42 10.81 12.54
CA GLU A 103 22.61 11.50 13.82
C GLU A 103 22.81 10.53 14.98
N ALA A 104 22.02 9.45 15.04
CA ALA A 104 22.20 8.38 16.01
C ALA A 104 23.56 7.67 15.84
N GLY A 105 24.09 7.68 14.62
CA GLY A 105 25.42 7.17 14.28
C GLY A 105 25.46 5.65 14.32
N LEU A 106 25.02 5.00 13.24
CA LEU A 106 25.06 3.55 13.08
C LEU A 106 26.47 2.98 13.35
N ASN A 107 26.57 1.93 14.16
CA ASN A 107 27.84 1.22 14.37
C ASN A 107 28.10 0.20 13.24
N GLN A 108 29.36 -0.24 13.15
CA GLN A 108 29.75 -1.32 12.24
C GLN A 108 28.94 -2.59 12.54
N GLY A 109 28.45 -3.25 11.48
CA GLY A 109 27.64 -4.46 11.60
C GLY A 109 26.14 -4.22 11.63
N ALA A 110 25.65 -2.98 11.56
CA ALA A 110 24.23 -2.71 11.36
C ALA A 110 23.76 -3.31 10.03
N THR A 111 22.69 -4.10 10.06
CA THR A 111 22.12 -4.76 8.88
C THR A 111 20.64 -4.49 8.68
N GLU A 112 19.91 -4.15 9.74
CA GLU A 112 18.46 -4.02 9.68
C GLU A 112 17.93 -2.94 10.63
N ILE A 113 16.83 -2.30 10.24
CA ILE A 113 16.12 -1.29 11.03
C ILE A 113 14.74 -1.83 11.38
N LEU A 114 14.50 -2.05 12.67
CA LEU A 114 13.22 -2.48 13.23
C LEU A 114 12.37 -1.27 13.63
N PHE A 115 11.11 -1.28 13.22
CA PHE A 115 10.08 -0.32 13.58
C PHE A 115 9.04 -1.01 14.46
N THR A 116 8.79 -0.47 15.65
CA THR A 116 7.83 -1.03 16.61
C THR A 116 6.73 -0.01 16.90
N GLY A 117 5.48 -0.43 16.70
CA GLY A 117 4.29 0.33 17.06
C GLY A 117 3.98 0.28 18.56
N ILE A 118 3.04 1.10 19.02
CA ILE A 118 2.47 1.04 20.37
C ILE A 118 1.42 -0.08 20.48
N ASP A 119 0.79 -0.45 19.37
CA ASP A 119 -0.27 -1.44 19.34
C ASP A 119 0.27 -2.85 19.61
N ARG A 120 -0.46 -3.59 20.44
CA ARG A 120 -0.09 -4.91 20.95
C ARG A 120 -1.33 -5.80 21.02
N GLY A 121 -1.19 -7.08 20.73
CA GLY A 121 -2.27 -8.05 20.86
C GLY A 121 -1.82 -9.46 20.58
N ILE A 122 -2.78 -10.37 20.34
CA ILE A 122 -2.53 -11.79 20.11
C ILE A 122 -2.85 -12.14 18.65
N ASP A 123 -1.86 -12.68 17.93
CA ASP A 123 -2.02 -13.23 16.58
C ASP A 123 -1.19 -14.52 16.49
N GLY A 124 -1.74 -15.56 15.85
CA GLY A 124 -1.12 -16.88 15.78
C GLY A 124 -0.90 -17.54 17.15
N GLY A 125 -1.65 -17.14 18.17
CA GLY A 125 -1.46 -17.59 19.55
C GLY A 125 -0.28 -16.93 20.28
N ILE A 126 0.34 -15.90 19.69
CA ILE A 126 1.50 -15.19 20.23
C ILE A 126 1.09 -13.76 20.58
N GLU A 127 1.31 -13.36 21.83
CA GLU A 127 1.20 -11.96 22.25
C GLU A 127 2.43 -11.18 21.75
N GLN A 128 2.19 -10.09 21.02
CA GLN A 128 3.24 -9.34 20.33
C GLN A 128 2.85 -7.88 20.12
N ASP A 129 3.86 -7.01 20.06
CA ASP A 129 3.71 -5.67 19.49
C ASP A 129 3.64 -5.76 17.96
N TYR A 130 3.05 -4.77 17.28
CA TYR A 130 3.15 -4.71 15.83
C TYR A 130 4.54 -4.24 15.40
N GLU A 131 5.29 -5.15 14.79
CA GLU A 131 6.70 -4.95 14.46
C GLU A 131 7.02 -5.33 13.02
N ARG A 132 7.73 -4.45 12.32
CA ARG A 132 8.22 -4.68 10.96
C ARG A 132 9.61 -4.11 10.82
N SER A 133 10.41 -4.74 9.97
CA SER A 133 11.78 -4.32 9.71
C SER A 133 12.05 -4.11 8.23
N LEU A 134 13.09 -3.31 7.97
CA LEU A 134 13.66 -3.08 6.65
C LEU A 134 15.16 -3.37 6.69
N ALA A 135 15.68 -3.98 5.63
CA ALA A 135 17.11 -4.02 5.38
C ALA A 135 17.69 -2.61 5.43
N LEU A 136 18.93 -2.49 5.90
CA LEU A 136 19.55 -1.18 6.16
C LEU A 136 19.53 -0.26 4.92
N ASP A 137 19.82 -0.80 3.74
CA ASP A 137 19.82 -0.06 2.48
C ASP A 137 18.43 0.50 2.12
N GLU A 138 17.37 -0.29 2.31
CA GLU A 138 15.98 0.16 2.12
C GLU A 138 15.57 1.21 3.14
N ALA A 139 15.91 1.02 4.42
CA ALA A 139 15.60 1.98 5.48
C ALA A 139 16.35 3.31 5.32
N MET A 140 17.54 3.25 4.71
CA MET A 140 18.36 4.43 4.46
C MET A 140 17.94 5.19 3.22
N ARG A 141 16.97 4.77 2.40
CA ARG A 141 16.53 5.55 1.22
C ARG A 141 16.06 6.96 1.61
N ASP A 142 16.27 7.92 0.70
CA ASP A 142 15.93 9.34 0.92
C ASP A 142 14.41 9.61 0.97
N ASP A 143 13.61 8.66 0.48
CA ASP A 143 12.16 8.74 0.40
C ASP A 143 11.44 8.04 1.57
N VAL A 144 12.17 7.48 2.54
CA VAL A 144 11.57 6.95 3.77
C VAL A 144 11.39 8.09 4.78
N ILE A 145 10.16 8.31 5.23
CA ILE A 145 9.83 9.42 6.13
C ILE A 145 9.13 8.94 7.40
N LEU A 146 9.34 9.71 8.47
CA LEU A 146 8.54 9.68 9.68
C LEU A 146 7.44 10.72 9.55
N ALA A 147 6.24 10.27 9.18
CA ALA A 147 5.10 11.12 8.90
C ALA A 147 4.30 11.44 10.17
N TYR A 148 3.97 12.73 10.33
CA TYR A 148 3.10 13.27 11.38
C TYR A 148 1.90 14.07 10.82
N GLY A 149 1.78 14.16 9.49
CA GLY A 149 0.63 14.73 8.80
C GLY A 149 0.19 13.89 7.59
N MET A 150 -1.09 13.99 7.26
CA MET A 150 -1.72 13.33 6.11
C MET A 150 -2.76 14.26 5.48
N ASN A 151 -2.67 14.49 4.16
CA ASN A 151 -3.53 15.39 3.38
C ASN A 151 -3.68 16.79 4.02
N GLY A 152 -2.55 17.39 4.41
CA GLY A 152 -2.51 18.74 4.99
C GLY A 152 -3.07 18.86 6.43
N GLN A 153 -3.43 17.76 7.07
CA GLN A 153 -3.91 17.72 8.46
C GLN A 153 -2.94 16.91 9.34
N PRO A 154 -2.94 17.11 10.67
CA PRO A 154 -2.30 16.17 11.57
C PRO A 154 -2.83 14.74 11.36
N LEU A 155 -2.00 13.73 11.60
CA LEU A 155 -2.46 12.34 11.53
C LEU A 155 -3.68 12.12 12.42
N LEU A 156 -4.71 11.46 11.87
CA LEU A 156 -5.83 10.96 12.66
C LEU A 156 -5.42 9.67 13.40
N PRO A 157 -6.01 9.38 14.58
CA PRO A 157 -5.62 8.22 15.39
C PRO A 157 -5.55 6.90 14.61
N GLN A 158 -6.55 6.59 13.80
CA GLN A 158 -6.61 5.34 13.02
C GLN A 158 -5.52 5.21 11.94
N HIS A 159 -4.91 6.33 11.55
CA HIS A 159 -3.81 6.39 10.58
C HIS A 159 -2.43 6.44 11.25
N GLY A 160 -2.34 6.33 12.58
CA GLY A 160 -1.07 6.18 13.28
C GLY A 160 -0.59 7.42 14.01
N ALA A 161 -1.48 8.33 14.41
CA ALA A 161 -1.09 9.49 15.21
C ALA A 161 -0.37 9.08 16.52
N PRO A 162 0.67 9.80 16.97
CA PRO A 162 1.19 11.04 16.38
C PRO A 162 2.18 10.82 15.23
N LEU A 163 2.72 9.61 15.07
CA LEU A 163 3.79 9.32 14.13
C LEU A 163 3.66 7.93 13.50
N ARG A 164 3.92 7.84 12.20
CA ARG A 164 4.11 6.57 11.50
C ARG A 164 5.32 6.61 10.59
N VAL A 165 5.85 5.45 10.21
CA VAL A 165 6.78 5.37 9.08
C VAL A 165 6.00 5.25 7.76
N ILE A 166 6.47 5.94 6.73
CA ILE A 166 6.03 5.79 5.34
C ILE A 166 7.21 5.28 4.51
N VAL A 167 6.99 4.17 3.82
CA VAL A 167 8.02 3.47 3.03
C VAL A 167 7.52 3.32 1.59
N PRO A 168 7.79 4.31 0.72
CA PRO A 168 7.21 4.33 -0.61
C PRO A 168 7.56 3.10 -1.46
N GLY A 169 6.57 2.61 -2.20
CA GLY A 169 6.65 1.42 -3.04
C GLY A 169 6.46 0.08 -2.30
N TRP A 170 6.51 0.06 -0.97
CA TRP A 170 6.23 -1.15 -0.18
C TRP A 170 4.75 -1.35 0.11
N TYR A 171 4.32 -2.61 0.20
CA TYR A 171 2.97 -2.93 0.67
C TYR A 171 2.74 -2.41 2.11
N GLY A 172 1.47 -2.21 2.44
CA GLY A 172 1.01 -1.44 3.60
C GLY A 172 1.46 -1.95 4.97
N MET A 173 1.84 -3.22 5.10
CA MET A 173 2.33 -3.77 6.37
C MET A 173 3.60 -3.07 6.85
N THR A 174 4.48 -2.63 5.93
CA THR A 174 5.76 -2.00 6.27
C THR A 174 5.59 -0.59 6.86
N HIS A 175 4.44 0.04 6.67
CA HIS A 175 4.17 1.42 7.11
C HIS A 175 3.68 1.42 8.56
N VAL A 176 4.54 1.04 9.51
CA VAL A 176 4.21 0.91 10.95
C VAL A 176 3.59 2.20 11.50
N LYS A 177 2.39 2.04 12.08
CA LYS A 177 1.60 3.10 12.71
C LYS A 177 1.94 3.21 14.20
N TRP A 178 1.58 4.35 14.80
CA TRP A 178 1.76 4.59 16.24
C TRP A 178 3.20 4.29 16.66
N LEU A 179 4.17 4.75 15.87
CA LEU A 179 5.55 4.36 16.01
C LEU A 179 6.06 4.82 17.39
N ARG A 180 6.66 3.91 18.17
CA ARG A 180 7.29 4.26 19.46
C ARG A 180 8.80 4.08 19.45
N SER A 181 9.32 3.16 18.64
CA SER A 181 10.75 2.91 18.59
C SER A 181 11.26 2.49 17.23
N ILE A 182 12.51 2.89 16.98
CA ILE A 182 13.35 2.47 15.86
C ILE A 182 14.61 1.83 16.47
N THR A 183 14.85 0.57 16.15
CA THR A 183 15.98 -0.20 16.70
C THR A 183 16.87 -0.67 15.58
N VAL A 184 18.16 -0.31 15.64
CA VAL A 184 19.18 -0.78 14.71
C VAL A 184 19.67 -2.16 15.17
N LEU A 185 19.61 -3.15 14.27
CA LEU A 185 19.97 -4.53 14.52
C LEU A 185 21.19 -4.96 13.70
N ASP A 186 21.91 -5.96 14.20
CA ASP A 186 23.06 -6.62 13.55
C ASP A 186 22.69 -7.95 12.88
N ARG A 187 21.38 -8.25 12.83
CA ARG A 187 20.84 -9.51 12.30
C ARG A 187 19.42 -9.31 11.77
N PRO A 188 18.93 -10.23 10.92
CA PRO A 188 17.53 -10.29 10.55
C PRO A 188 16.60 -10.40 11.76
N PHE A 189 15.52 -9.62 11.74
CA PHE A 189 14.44 -9.62 12.70
C PHE A 189 13.45 -10.73 12.32
N LEU A 190 13.18 -11.60 13.29
CA LEU A 190 12.36 -12.80 13.09
C LEU A 190 11.04 -12.73 13.87
N GLY A 191 10.54 -11.53 14.16
CA GLY A 191 9.23 -11.35 14.79
C GLY A 191 8.09 -11.87 13.91
N TYR A 192 6.97 -12.22 14.52
CA TYR A 192 5.89 -12.95 13.83
C TYR A 192 5.33 -12.19 12.61
N GLN A 193 5.09 -10.88 12.71
CA GLN A 193 4.65 -10.09 11.53
C GLN A 193 5.74 -9.97 10.44
N GLN A 194 7.01 -10.22 10.76
CA GLN A 194 8.13 -10.18 9.81
C GLN A 194 8.38 -11.54 9.14
N ALA A 195 8.50 -12.59 9.94
CA ALA A 195 8.98 -13.91 9.54
C ALA A 195 7.89 -14.97 9.40
N GLU A 196 6.68 -14.75 9.94
CA GLU A 196 5.59 -15.73 9.86
C GLU A 196 4.41 -15.23 9.01
N ALA A 197 3.85 -14.06 9.35
CA ALA A 197 2.61 -13.57 8.76
C ALA A 197 2.81 -13.21 7.27
N TYR A 198 3.57 -12.16 6.97
CA TYR A 198 3.69 -11.57 5.63
C TYR A 198 4.69 -12.30 4.72
N ARG A 199 4.46 -13.61 4.55
CA ARG A 199 5.18 -14.46 3.60
C ARG A 199 4.24 -15.03 2.56
N TRP A 200 4.63 -14.92 1.32
CA TRP A 200 3.97 -15.57 0.19
C TRP A 200 4.31 -17.06 0.24
N ARG A 201 3.32 -17.91 0.47
CA ARG A 201 3.45 -19.37 0.64
C ARG A 201 2.44 -20.12 -0.21
N THR A 202 2.83 -21.23 -0.83
CA THR A 202 1.89 -22.11 -1.54
C THR A 202 1.11 -23.03 -0.62
N ASP A 203 1.62 -23.35 0.56
CA ASP A 203 1.00 -24.24 1.54
C ASP A 203 1.64 -24.02 2.93
N GLU A 204 1.30 -24.85 3.92
CA GLU A 204 1.80 -24.71 5.28
C GLU A 204 3.26 -25.17 5.45
N GLU A 205 3.76 -26.03 4.57
CA GLU A 205 5.13 -26.57 4.62
C GLU A 205 6.12 -25.67 3.86
N ASP A 206 5.62 -24.86 2.92
CA ASP A 206 6.41 -23.86 2.21
C ASP A 206 6.93 -22.77 3.18
N GLU A 207 8.26 -22.63 3.28
CA GLU A 207 8.87 -21.50 4.00
C GLU A 207 8.42 -20.16 3.42
N GLY A 208 8.11 -20.10 2.13
CA GLY A 208 7.64 -18.92 1.43
C GLY A 208 8.70 -17.86 1.20
N LYS A 209 8.28 -16.72 0.64
CA LYS A 209 9.13 -15.54 0.42
C LYS A 209 8.55 -14.31 1.10
N PRO A 210 9.37 -13.42 1.68
CA PRO A 210 8.87 -12.17 2.25
C PRO A 210 8.05 -11.38 1.23
N VAL A 211 6.89 -10.90 1.65
CA VAL A 211 6.11 -9.92 0.87
C VAL A 211 6.76 -8.56 1.03
N THR A 212 7.10 -7.91 -0.08
CA THR A 212 7.89 -6.67 -0.09
C THR A 212 7.21 -5.52 -0.83
N ARG A 213 7.66 -5.21 -2.05
CA ARG A 213 7.20 -4.11 -2.89
C ARG A 213 5.91 -4.45 -3.62
N MET A 214 5.08 -3.43 -3.83
CA MET A 214 3.82 -3.57 -4.56
C MET A 214 4.08 -4.04 -5.99
N LEU A 215 3.41 -5.10 -6.41
CA LEU A 215 3.37 -5.49 -7.83
C LEU A 215 2.60 -4.44 -8.64
N PRO A 216 2.85 -4.31 -9.95
CA PRO A 216 2.08 -3.40 -10.78
C PRO A 216 0.60 -3.76 -10.70
N ARG A 217 -0.25 -2.74 -10.57
CA ARG A 217 -1.71 -2.89 -10.54
C ARG A 217 -2.38 -1.72 -11.25
N SER A 218 -3.52 -1.99 -11.88
CA SER A 218 -4.43 -1.03 -12.48
C SER A 218 -5.85 -1.38 -12.10
N LEU A 219 -6.59 -0.37 -11.66
CA LEU A 219 -8.02 -0.44 -11.38
C LEU A 219 -8.74 0.65 -12.15
N LEU A 220 -9.95 0.36 -12.61
CA LEU A 220 -10.82 1.33 -13.26
C LEU A 220 -11.89 1.87 -12.32
N VAL A 221 -12.26 3.13 -12.54
CA VAL A 221 -13.51 3.69 -12.03
C VAL A 221 -14.65 2.92 -12.70
N PRO A 222 -15.52 2.21 -11.94
CA PRO A 222 -16.56 1.41 -12.56
C PRO A 222 -17.52 2.30 -13.39
N PRO A 223 -17.76 2.00 -14.68
CA PRO A 223 -18.52 2.88 -15.57
C PRO A 223 -20.02 2.80 -15.30
N GLY A 224 -20.80 3.74 -15.83
CA GLY A 224 -22.26 3.67 -15.81
C GLY A 224 -22.89 3.58 -14.41
N ILE A 225 -24.09 2.99 -14.34
CA ILE A 225 -24.84 2.81 -13.08
C ILE A 225 -24.77 1.34 -12.61
N PRO A 226 -24.65 1.07 -11.30
CA PRO A 226 -24.62 -0.29 -10.79
C PRO A 226 -26.03 -0.89 -10.66
N ASP A 227 -26.14 -2.18 -10.95
CA ASP A 227 -27.13 -3.04 -10.31
C ASP A 227 -26.82 -3.18 -8.82
N PHE A 228 -27.85 -3.17 -7.96
CA PHE A 228 -27.64 -3.20 -6.51
C PHE A 228 -27.06 -4.53 -6.01
N PHE A 229 -27.56 -5.66 -6.51
CA PHE A 229 -27.20 -6.99 -6.00
C PHE A 229 -25.98 -7.57 -6.70
N THR A 230 -25.99 -7.54 -8.03
CA THR A 230 -24.95 -8.18 -8.85
C THR A 230 -23.74 -7.29 -9.06
N ARG A 231 -23.89 -5.97 -8.86
CA ARG A 231 -22.89 -4.94 -9.18
C ARG A 231 -22.47 -4.91 -10.65
N VAL A 232 -23.20 -5.61 -11.53
CA VAL A 232 -23.12 -5.41 -12.98
C VAL A 232 -23.37 -3.93 -13.27
N ARG A 233 -22.57 -3.34 -14.16
CA ARG A 233 -22.70 -1.93 -14.55
C ARG A 233 -23.53 -1.81 -15.81
N TYR A 234 -24.42 -0.83 -15.87
CA TYR A 234 -25.21 -0.50 -17.05
C TYR A 234 -24.73 0.81 -17.65
N VAL A 235 -24.38 0.79 -18.93
CA VAL A 235 -23.89 1.93 -19.70
C VAL A 235 -24.85 2.20 -20.85
N VAL A 236 -25.10 3.46 -21.18
CA VAL A 236 -25.89 3.84 -22.36
C VAL A 236 -24.96 3.82 -23.57
N ALA A 237 -25.41 3.22 -24.68
CA ALA A 237 -24.66 3.19 -25.93
C ALA A 237 -24.25 4.62 -26.35
N SER A 238 -22.95 4.87 -26.34
CA SER A 238 -22.35 6.20 -26.54
C SER A 238 -20.83 6.08 -26.64
N THR A 239 -20.16 7.13 -27.10
CA THR A 239 -18.74 7.29 -26.84
C THR A 239 -18.56 7.82 -25.42
N CYS A 240 -17.90 7.05 -24.56
CA CYS A 240 -17.60 7.44 -23.19
C CYS A 240 -16.12 7.22 -22.86
N LEU A 241 -15.67 7.91 -21.81
CA LEU A 241 -14.31 7.78 -21.31
C LEU A 241 -14.28 6.76 -20.16
N LEU A 242 -13.50 5.70 -20.33
CA LEU A 242 -13.10 4.84 -19.25
C LEU A 242 -11.84 5.44 -18.62
N GLU A 243 -11.74 5.39 -17.29
CA GLU A 243 -10.62 5.98 -16.57
C GLU A 243 -10.29 5.15 -15.33
N GLY A 244 -9.07 5.32 -14.83
CA GLY A 244 -8.62 4.61 -13.66
C GLY A 244 -7.32 5.14 -13.08
N ARG A 245 -6.71 4.30 -12.24
CA ARG A 245 -5.40 4.52 -11.64
C ARG A 245 -4.55 3.27 -11.78
N ALA A 246 -3.25 3.47 -12.00
CA ALA A 246 -2.27 2.39 -12.00
C ALA A 246 -1.07 2.75 -11.13
N TRP A 247 -0.42 1.77 -10.51
CA TRP A 247 0.74 1.97 -9.64
C TRP A 247 1.66 0.74 -9.66
N SER A 248 2.90 0.91 -9.23
CA SER A 248 3.83 -0.18 -8.93
C SER A 248 4.83 0.26 -7.85
N GLY A 249 5.32 -0.71 -7.07
CA GLY A 249 6.40 -0.52 -6.11
C GLY A 249 7.81 -0.75 -6.68
N TRP A 250 7.89 -1.19 -7.95
CA TRP A 250 9.14 -1.57 -8.63
C TRP A 250 9.61 -0.55 -9.66
N GLY A 251 8.80 0.46 -9.97
CA GLY A 251 9.13 1.50 -10.93
C GLY A 251 7.88 2.25 -11.41
N PRO A 252 8.05 3.28 -12.24
CA PRO A 252 6.92 3.95 -12.88
C PRO A 252 6.13 2.99 -13.77
N VAL A 253 4.83 3.21 -13.87
CA VAL A 253 3.97 2.49 -14.83
C VAL A 253 4.21 3.08 -16.21
N GLU A 254 4.59 2.24 -17.16
CA GLU A 254 4.91 2.65 -18.54
C GLU A 254 3.76 2.37 -19.51
N ARG A 255 2.93 1.37 -19.19
CA ARG A 255 1.81 0.98 -20.06
C ARG A 255 0.61 0.55 -19.23
N VAL A 256 -0.56 1.00 -19.66
CA VAL A 256 -1.84 0.46 -19.23
C VAL A 256 -2.58 -0.02 -20.46
N GLU A 257 -3.11 -1.24 -20.41
CA GLU A 257 -3.92 -1.82 -21.47
C GLU A 257 -5.33 -2.11 -20.93
N LEU A 258 -6.33 -1.94 -21.79
CA LEU A 258 -7.72 -2.24 -21.52
C LEU A 258 -8.18 -3.44 -22.35
N SER A 259 -8.93 -4.34 -21.74
CA SER A 259 -9.69 -5.40 -22.39
C SER A 259 -11.18 -5.16 -22.19
N LEU A 260 -11.98 -5.48 -23.21
CA LEU A 260 -13.45 -5.42 -23.17
C LEU A 260 -14.09 -6.82 -23.21
N ASP A 261 -13.27 -7.87 -23.30
CA ASP A 261 -13.62 -9.27 -23.52
C ASP A 261 -13.01 -10.20 -22.45
N GLY A 262 -12.84 -9.71 -21.22
CA GLY A 262 -12.38 -10.55 -20.11
C GLY A 262 -10.91 -10.96 -20.16
N GLY A 263 -10.09 -10.23 -20.93
CA GLY A 263 -8.65 -10.42 -21.03
C GLY A 263 -8.17 -11.18 -22.27
N ASP A 264 -9.07 -11.51 -23.20
CA ASP A 264 -8.73 -12.20 -24.45
C ASP A 264 -7.98 -11.28 -25.43
N SER A 265 -8.38 -10.00 -25.54
CA SER A 265 -7.70 -8.99 -26.34
C SER A 265 -7.45 -7.70 -25.56
N TRP A 266 -6.35 -7.00 -25.90
CA TRP A 266 -5.85 -5.84 -25.17
C TRP A 266 -5.59 -4.67 -26.12
N ARG A 267 -5.88 -3.46 -25.66
CA ARG A 267 -5.62 -2.21 -26.38
C ARG A 267 -4.98 -1.20 -25.43
N ASP A 268 -4.04 -0.42 -25.94
CA ASP A 268 -3.37 0.59 -25.13
C ASP A 268 -4.35 1.68 -24.68
N ALA A 269 -4.28 2.00 -23.39
CA ALA A 269 -4.88 3.18 -22.79
C ALA A 269 -3.86 4.32 -22.77
N ARG A 270 -4.35 5.56 -22.71
CA ARG A 270 -3.50 6.73 -22.52
C ARG A 270 -3.12 6.85 -21.05
N VAL A 271 -1.86 6.61 -20.73
CA VAL A 271 -1.29 6.89 -19.41
C VAL A 271 -1.01 8.39 -19.31
N GLY A 272 -1.45 9.03 -18.22
CA GLY A 272 -1.15 10.43 -17.91
C GLY A 272 0.09 10.59 -17.04
N ASP A 273 0.45 11.83 -16.74
CA ASP A 273 1.61 12.12 -15.89
C ASP A 273 1.33 11.74 -14.42
N PRO A 274 2.29 11.12 -13.70
CA PRO A 274 2.17 10.90 -12.27
C PRO A 274 2.20 12.24 -11.52
N PRO A 275 1.40 12.42 -10.46
CA PRO A 275 1.49 13.61 -9.62
C PRO A 275 2.78 13.62 -8.78
N ALA A 276 3.34 12.45 -8.49
CA ALA A 276 4.64 12.27 -7.85
C ALA A 276 5.18 10.86 -8.14
N LEU A 277 6.49 10.63 -7.93
CA LEU A 277 7.18 9.36 -8.19
C LEU A 277 6.50 8.14 -7.54
N HIS A 278 5.93 8.31 -6.34
CA HIS A 278 5.35 7.21 -5.55
C HIS A 278 3.82 7.20 -5.52
N ALA A 279 3.19 8.06 -6.31
CA ALA A 279 1.75 8.07 -6.47
C ALA A 279 1.33 7.30 -7.72
N TRP A 280 0.08 6.86 -7.72
CA TRP A 280 -0.55 6.25 -8.87
C TRP A 280 -0.55 7.22 -10.07
N VAL A 281 -0.53 6.67 -11.28
CA VAL A 281 -0.74 7.42 -12.50
C VAL A 281 -2.21 7.35 -12.91
N PRO A 282 -2.81 8.44 -13.40
CA PRO A 282 -4.09 8.37 -14.08
C PRO A 282 -3.93 7.71 -15.45
N TRP A 283 -4.98 7.04 -15.92
CA TRP A 283 -5.06 6.59 -17.30
C TRP A 283 -6.48 6.74 -17.82
N THR A 284 -6.62 6.87 -19.14
CA THR A 284 -7.91 6.99 -19.81
C THR A 284 -7.97 6.17 -21.09
N PHE A 285 -9.17 5.74 -21.46
CA PHE A 285 -9.44 5.00 -22.69
C PHE A 285 -10.78 5.45 -23.27
N GLU A 286 -10.78 5.93 -24.52
CA GLU A 286 -12.01 6.30 -25.21
C GLU A 286 -12.71 5.03 -25.71
N TRP A 287 -13.94 4.80 -25.26
CA TRP A 287 -14.72 3.64 -25.61
C TRP A 287 -16.00 4.05 -26.33
N THR A 288 -16.11 3.67 -27.60
CA THR A 288 -17.40 3.67 -28.32
C THR A 288 -18.21 2.44 -27.88
N ALA A 289 -19.01 2.61 -26.84
CA ALA A 289 -19.86 1.56 -26.27
C ALA A 289 -21.03 1.26 -27.21
N GLN A 290 -21.07 0.05 -27.75
CA GLN A 290 -22.17 -0.48 -28.55
C GLN A 290 -23.02 -1.41 -27.68
N PRO A 291 -24.33 -1.58 -27.95
CA PRO A 291 -25.17 -2.50 -27.19
C PRO A 291 -24.58 -3.91 -27.12
N GLY A 292 -24.56 -4.50 -25.93
CA GLY A 292 -23.95 -5.82 -25.71
C GLY A 292 -23.48 -6.06 -24.27
N GLU A 293 -22.97 -7.27 -24.02
CA GLU A 293 -22.35 -7.66 -22.76
C GLU A 293 -20.82 -7.59 -22.90
N TYR A 294 -20.16 -7.03 -21.89
CA TYR A 294 -18.72 -6.82 -21.85
C TYR A 294 -18.17 -7.24 -20.49
N GLU A 295 -16.91 -7.66 -20.47
CA GLU A 295 -16.13 -7.80 -19.25
C GLU A 295 -14.89 -6.91 -19.36
N VAL A 296 -14.97 -5.74 -18.71
CA VAL A 296 -13.95 -4.70 -18.80
C VAL A 296 -12.84 -4.98 -17.79
N CYS A 297 -11.60 -5.06 -18.28
CA CYS A 297 -10.41 -5.26 -17.49
C CYS A 297 -9.34 -4.21 -17.80
N SER A 298 -8.49 -3.89 -16.83
CA SER A 298 -7.29 -3.09 -17.05
C SER A 298 -6.05 -3.79 -16.49
N ARG A 299 -4.93 -3.75 -17.21
CA ARG A 299 -3.65 -4.26 -16.76
C ARG A 299 -2.54 -3.21 -16.88
N ALA A 300 -1.68 -3.11 -15.88
CA ALA A 300 -0.49 -2.27 -15.89
C ALA A 300 0.79 -3.07 -16.17
N THR A 301 1.74 -2.43 -16.85
CA THR A 301 3.15 -2.84 -16.97
C THR A 301 4.04 -1.72 -16.45
N ASP A 302 5.01 -2.06 -15.60
CA ASP A 302 5.99 -1.10 -15.08
C ASP A 302 7.34 -1.16 -15.81
N ALA A 303 8.18 -0.16 -15.57
CA ALA A 303 9.52 -0.01 -16.15
C ALA A 303 10.50 -1.15 -15.81
N SER A 304 10.15 -2.00 -14.83
CA SER A 304 10.95 -3.18 -14.51
C SER A 304 10.56 -4.41 -15.35
N GLY A 305 9.60 -4.25 -16.26
CA GLY A 305 9.08 -5.32 -17.12
C GLY A 305 8.04 -6.22 -16.45
N ARG A 306 7.55 -5.85 -15.25
CA ARG A 306 6.48 -6.60 -14.58
C ARG A 306 5.14 -6.18 -15.15
N THR A 307 4.28 -7.16 -15.44
CA THR A 307 2.91 -6.95 -15.93
C THR A 307 1.92 -7.67 -15.03
N GLN A 308 0.73 -7.10 -14.83
CA GLN A 308 -0.37 -7.81 -14.14
C GLN A 308 -0.76 -9.10 -14.86
N SER A 309 -1.03 -10.14 -14.06
CA SER A 309 -1.61 -11.38 -14.56
C SER A 309 -3.12 -11.25 -14.76
N VAL A 310 -3.65 -12.00 -15.72
CA VAL A 310 -5.11 -12.10 -15.92
C VAL A 310 -5.76 -12.82 -14.75
N ASP A 311 -5.14 -13.92 -14.30
CA ASP A 311 -5.58 -14.71 -13.16
C ASP A 311 -4.65 -14.53 -11.97
N ALA A 312 -5.19 -14.59 -10.77
CA ALA A 312 -4.42 -14.44 -9.55
C ALA A 312 -3.67 -15.73 -9.22
N PRO A 313 -2.35 -15.71 -9.00
CA PRO A 313 -1.67 -16.85 -8.40
C PRO A 313 -2.20 -17.05 -6.98
N TRP A 314 -2.77 -18.22 -6.72
CA TRP A 314 -3.23 -18.56 -5.38
C TRP A 314 -2.04 -18.69 -4.43
N ASN A 315 -2.21 -18.23 -3.19
CA ASN A 315 -1.27 -18.45 -2.10
C ASN A 315 -2.03 -18.47 -0.77
N LEU A 316 -1.47 -19.17 0.23
CA LEU A 316 -2.12 -19.54 1.48
C LEU A 316 -2.77 -18.36 2.23
N LYS A 317 -2.15 -17.18 2.18
CA LYS A 317 -2.59 -15.96 2.89
C LYS A 317 -3.20 -14.90 1.97
N GLY A 318 -3.26 -15.18 0.67
CA GLY A 318 -3.80 -14.31 -0.36
C GLY A 318 -3.07 -12.96 -0.46
N TYR A 319 -1.75 -12.97 -0.36
CA TYR A 319 -0.93 -11.78 -0.52
C TYR A 319 -0.55 -11.52 -1.97
N SER A 320 -0.23 -10.26 -2.26
CA SER A 320 0.29 -9.80 -3.55
C SER A 320 -0.58 -10.21 -4.74
N ASN A 321 -1.89 -10.29 -4.54
CA ASN A 321 -2.82 -10.55 -5.62
C ASN A 321 -2.91 -9.30 -6.50
N ASN A 322 -2.24 -9.34 -7.66
CA ASN A 322 -2.29 -8.28 -8.66
C ASN A 322 -3.08 -8.66 -9.92
N ALA A 323 -3.98 -9.66 -9.83
CA ALA A 323 -4.83 -10.01 -10.95
C ALA A 323 -5.64 -8.82 -11.45
N VAL A 324 -5.94 -8.82 -12.76
CA VAL A 324 -6.76 -7.77 -13.37
C VAL A 324 -8.14 -7.71 -12.71
N GLN A 325 -8.61 -6.49 -12.47
CA GLN A 325 -10.00 -6.27 -12.12
C GLN A 325 -10.89 -6.69 -13.30
N ARG A 326 -11.97 -7.42 -13.02
CA ARG A 326 -13.01 -7.76 -13.99
C ARG A 326 -14.30 -7.03 -13.62
N VAL A 327 -14.79 -6.17 -14.52
CA VAL A 327 -16.07 -5.44 -14.34
C VAL A 327 -17.04 -5.88 -15.42
N LYS A 328 -18.13 -6.53 -15.01
CA LYS A 328 -19.22 -6.89 -15.92
C LYS A 328 -20.02 -5.65 -16.28
N VAL A 329 -20.16 -5.38 -17.58
CA VAL A 329 -20.86 -4.22 -18.11
C VAL A 329 -21.89 -4.66 -19.16
N ILE A 330 -23.11 -4.15 -19.05
CA ILE A 330 -24.15 -4.29 -20.07
C ILE A 330 -24.40 -2.91 -20.68
N VAL A 331 -24.16 -2.79 -21.99
CA VAL A 331 -24.45 -1.58 -22.74
C VAL A 331 -25.85 -1.70 -23.33
N ARG A 332 -26.70 -0.70 -23.07
CA ARG A 332 -28.10 -0.64 -23.50
C ARG A 332 -28.34 0.44 -24.55
#